data_AF-A0AAU9X6S1-F1
#
_entry.id   AF-A0AAU9X6S1-F1
#
_cell.length_a   1.000
_cell.length_b   1.000
_cell.length_c   1.000
_cell.angle_alpha   90.00
_cell.angle_beta   90.00
_cell.angle_gamma   90.00
#
_symmetry.space_group_name_H-M   'P 1'
#
loop_
_entity.id
_entity.type
_entity.pdbx_description
1 polymer ?
#
loop_
_entity_poly.entity_id
_entity_poly.type
_entity_poly.pdbx_seq_one_letter_code
_entity_poly.pdbx_strand_id
1 'polypeptide(L)'
;MLWIFRYFLACVLFTNLVTAKDQCRMEINIRDMTLKGFVFKRMTVAAPHICDFLCEREIICQSYNFNRKEQICELNNRTKDATPENFHSGPAWFYIRRLNGRAPLGSIPELPARSCREIKASEGKDTVSNKYWLDPSGTGKAVLVYCDMNLEGKSSLRHR
;
A
#
# COMPACT_ATOMS: atom_id res chain seq x y z
N MET A 1 -17.76 -53.87 -15.28
CA MET A 1 -18.66 -52.73 -15.03
C MET A 1 -18.70 -52.23 -13.58
N LEU A 2 -18.02 -52.85 -12.60
CA LEU A 2 -17.94 -52.37 -11.20
C LEU A 2 -16.59 -51.70 -10.83
N TRP A 3 -15.59 -51.74 -11.72
CA TRP A 3 -14.27 -51.17 -11.45
C TRP A 3 -14.18 -49.66 -11.76
N ILE A 4 -15.00 -49.15 -12.67
CA ILE A 4 -15.01 -47.73 -13.04
C ILE A 4 -15.63 -46.87 -11.92
N PHE A 5 -16.62 -47.41 -11.20
CA PHE A 5 -17.28 -46.74 -10.08
C PHE A 5 -16.39 -46.57 -8.83
N ARG A 6 -15.32 -47.37 -8.67
CA ARG A 6 -14.41 -47.26 -7.52
C ARG A 6 -13.32 -46.19 -7.69
N TYR A 7 -12.93 -45.87 -8.92
CA TYR A 7 -11.95 -44.82 -9.20
C TYR A 7 -12.53 -43.41 -9.03
N PHE A 8 -13.82 -43.24 -9.35
CA PHE A 8 -14.51 -41.96 -9.16
C PHE A 8 -14.69 -41.59 -7.69
N LEU A 9 -14.92 -42.57 -6.80
CA LEU A 9 -15.09 -42.33 -5.36
C LEU A 9 -13.76 -41.98 -4.65
N ALA A 10 -12.62 -42.48 -5.17
CA ALA A 10 -11.30 -42.21 -4.59
C ALA A 10 -10.79 -40.79 -4.89
N CYS A 11 -11.21 -40.16 -6.00
CA CYS A 11 -10.75 -38.81 -6.36
C CYS A 11 -11.34 -37.70 -5.47
N VAL A 12 -12.51 -37.94 -4.85
CA VAL A 12 -13.19 -36.92 -4.03
C VAL A 12 -12.56 -36.78 -2.63
N LEU A 13 -11.75 -37.76 -2.20
CA LEU A 13 -11.12 -37.77 -0.88
C LEU A 13 -9.76 -37.05 -0.80
N PHE A 14 -9.19 -36.64 -1.93
CA PHE A 14 -7.86 -36.00 -2.00
C PHE A 14 -7.86 -34.53 -2.46
N THR A 15 -9.03 -33.92 -2.68
CA THR A 15 -9.07 -32.47 -2.87
C THR A 15 -9.00 -31.81 -1.51
N ASN A 16 -7.79 -31.41 -1.10
CA ASN A 16 -7.62 -30.41 -0.07
C ASN A 16 -8.45 -29.20 -0.47
N LEU A 17 -9.53 -28.93 0.26
CA LEU A 17 -10.27 -27.68 0.15
C LEU A 17 -9.36 -26.59 0.73
N VAL A 18 -8.40 -26.12 -0.07
CA VAL A 18 -7.65 -24.90 0.24
C VAL A 18 -8.68 -23.79 0.14
N THR A 19 -9.25 -23.42 1.28
CA THR A 19 -10.09 -22.23 1.34
C THR A 19 -9.19 -21.04 1.01
N ALA A 20 -9.41 -20.44 -0.15
CA ALA A 20 -8.73 -19.21 -0.60
C ALA A 20 -9.08 -17.97 0.26
N LYS A 21 -9.50 -18.18 1.51
CA LYS A 21 -9.97 -17.14 2.43
C LYS A 21 -8.79 -16.43 3.09
N ASP A 22 -7.65 -17.09 3.22
CA ASP A 22 -6.49 -16.59 3.96
C ASP A 22 -5.40 -15.95 3.09
N GLN A 23 -5.52 -15.99 1.76
CA GLN A 23 -4.48 -15.45 0.86
C GLN A 23 -4.61 -13.95 0.54
N CYS A 24 -5.71 -13.27 0.88
CA CYS A 24 -5.92 -11.86 0.55
C CYS A 24 -6.64 -11.05 1.65
N ARG A 25 -6.25 -11.16 2.92
CA ARG A 25 -6.74 -10.23 3.95
C ARG A 25 -5.95 -8.92 3.92
N MET A 26 -6.12 -8.12 2.87
CA MET A 26 -5.62 -6.75 2.88
C MET A 26 -6.55 -5.87 3.71
N GLU A 27 -6.05 -5.34 4.81
CA GLU A 27 -6.78 -4.38 5.63
C GLU A 27 -6.81 -3.01 4.92
N ILE A 28 -7.86 -2.79 4.15
CA ILE A 28 -8.06 -1.56 3.37
C ILE A 28 -8.55 -0.44 4.27
N ASN A 29 -9.48 -0.72 5.19
CA ASN A 29 -10.09 0.25 6.07
C ASN A 29 -9.87 -0.19 7.53
N ILE A 30 -9.19 0.66 8.30
CA ILE A 30 -8.80 0.39 9.69
C ILE A 30 -9.39 1.48 10.57
N ARG A 31 -10.26 1.07 11.48
CA ARG A 31 -10.96 1.95 12.42
C ARG A 31 -10.05 2.35 13.58
N ASP A 32 -10.31 3.53 14.13
CA ASP A 32 -9.61 4.13 15.27
C ASP A 32 -8.10 4.23 15.09
N MET A 33 -7.69 4.41 13.83
CA MET A 33 -6.30 4.54 13.40
C MET A 33 -6.15 5.71 12.44
N THR A 34 -4.97 6.30 12.45
CA THR A 34 -4.60 7.42 11.57
C THR A 34 -3.11 7.37 11.22
N LEU A 35 -2.78 7.75 9.99
CA LEU A 35 -1.41 7.93 9.54
C LEU A 35 -1.02 9.41 9.69
N LYS A 36 0.06 9.69 10.43
CA LYS A 36 0.54 11.07 10.67
C LYS A 36 1.80 11.38 9.87
N GLY A 37 2.08 12.67 9.64
CA GLY A 37 3.32 13.14 9.01
C GLY A 37 3.37 13.06 7.48
N PHE A 38 2.38 12.43 6.84
CA PHE A 38 2.32 12.24 5.37
C PHE A 38 1.09 12.86 4.72
N VAL A 39 0.35 13.67 5.48
CA VAL A 39 -0.81 14.41 5.00
C VAL A 39 -0.33 15.53 4.09
N PHE A 40 -0.72 15.50 2.82
CA PHE A 40 -0.40 16.56 1.85
C PHE A 40 -1.62 17.43 1.52
N LYS A 41 -2.82 16.98 1.90
CA LYS A 41 -4.07 17.73 1.68
C LYS A 41 -5.05 17.44 2.80
N ARG A 42 -5.66 18.49 3.36
CA ARG A 42 -6.67 18.38 4.42
C ARG A 42 -7.89 19.24 4.08
N MET A 43 -9.08 18.71 4.28
CA MET A 43 -10.34 19.40 3.99
C MET A 43 -11.51 18.85 4.81
N THR A 44 -12.59 19.61 4.92
CA THR A 44 -13.86 19.13 5.46
C THR A 44 -14.70 18.53 4.32
N VAL A 45 -15.29 17.35 4.54
CA VAL A 45 -16.14 16.67 3.55
C VAL A 45 -17.40 16.14 4.23
N ALA A 46 -18.53 16.13 3.52
CA ALA A 46 -19.79 15.67 4.08
C ALA A 46 -19.89 14.15 4.30
N ALA A 47 -18.99 13.36 3.68
CA ALA A 47 -19.00 11.91 3.75
C ALA A 47 -17.65 11.29 3.36
N PRO A 48 -17.33 10.07 3.84
CA PRO A 48 -16.08 9.38 3.51
C PRO A 48 -15.82 9.17 2.02
N HIS A 49 -16.84 8.82 1.22
CA HIS A 49 -16.66 8.55 -0.22
C HIS A 49 -16.16 9.77 -1.01
N ILE A 50 -16.31 10.98 -0.47
CA ILE A 50 -15.75 12.20 -1.06
C ILE A 50 -14.22 12.18 -0.93
N CYS A 51 -13.66 11.61 0.14
CA CYS A 51 -12.22 11.39 0.26
C CYS A 51 -11.69 10.48 -0.83
N ASP A 52 -12.39 9.37 -1.10
CA ASP A 52 -12.01 8.41 -2.14
C ASP A 52 -11.89 9.12 -3.49
N PHE A 53 -12.95 9.83 -3.88
CA PHE A 53 -13.00 10.58 -5.13
C PHE A 53 -11.91 11.65 -5.25
N LEU A 54 -11.62 12.37 -4.16
CA LEU A 54 -10.59 13.41 -4.15
C LEU A 54 -9.18 12.80 -4.18
N CYS A 55 -8.98 11.66 -3.51
CA CYS A 55 -7.73 10.90 -3.56
C CYS A 55 -7.47 10.33 -4.95
N GLU A 56 -8.50 9.84 -5.65
CA GLU A 56 -8.38 9.30 -7.01
C GLU A 56 -7.90 10.33 -8.03
N ARG A 57 -8.24 11.61 -7.83
CA ARG A 57 -7.81 12.72 -8.67
C ARG A 57 -6.35 13.14 -8.44
N GLU A 58 -5.75 12.68 -7.35
CA GLU A 58 -4.39 13.04 -6.97
C GLU A 58 -3.48 11.82 -7.20
N ILE A 59 -2.63 11.86 -8.23
CA ILE A 59 -1.77 10.73 -8.60
C ILE A 59 -0.84 10.27 -7.46
N ILE A 60 -0.46 11.21 -6.59
CA ILE A 60 0.40 10.98 -5.43
C ILE A 60 -0.36 10.41 -4.23
N CYS A 61 -1.70 10.35 -4.25
CA CYS A 61 -2.48 9.88 -3.12
C CYS A 61 -2.39 8.36 -2.98
N GLN A 62 -1.89 7.91 -1.83
CA GLN A 62 -1.65 6.51 -1.49
C GLN A 62 -2.63 5.97 -0.45
N SER A 63 -3.11 6.84 0.43
CA SER A 63 -4.09 6.54 1.46
C SER A 63 -4.78 7.82 1.91
N TYR A 64 -5.78 7.72 2.78
CA TYR A 64 -6.34 8.89 3.46
C TYR A 64 -6.81 8.53 4.87
N ASN A 65 -6.86 9.54 5.74
CA ASN A 65 -7.57 9.47 7.02
C ASN A 65 -8.92 10.18 6.89
N PHE A 66 -9.95 9.65 7.54
CA PHE A 66 -11.24 10.29 7.67
C PHE A 66 -11.65 10.35 9.14
N ASN A 67 -11.94 11.55 9.65
CA ASN A 67 -12.50 11.74 10.99
C ASN A 67 -14.02 11.88 10.88
N ARG A 68 -14.75 10.91 11.45
CA ARG A 68 -16.22 10.92 11.38
C ARG A 68 -16.87 11.98 12.27
N LYS A 69 -16.23 12.35 13.38
CA LYS A 69 -16.78 13.34 14.32
C LYS A 69 -16.65 14.76 13.77
N GLU A 70 -15.49 15.08 13.20
CA GLU A 70 -15.17 16.41 12.68
C GLU A 70 -15.43 16.55 11.18
N GLN A 71 -15.79 15.45 10.50
CA GLN A 71 -16.02 15.41 9.05
C GLN A 71 -14.78 15.88 8.27
N ILE A 72 -13.59 15.47 8.73
CA ILE A 72 -12.30 15.87 8.15
C ILE A 72 -11.74 14.73 7.31
N CYS A 73 -11.23 15.10 6.14
CA CYS A 73 -10.50 14.25 5.23
C CYS A 73 -9.04 14.68 5.15
N GLU A 74 -8.11 13.75 5.31
CA GLU A 74 -6.67 13.96 5.17
C GLU A 74 -6.11 13.01 4.13
N LEU A 75 -5.73 13.52 2.95
CA LEU A 75 -5.09 12.72 1.91
C LEU A 75 -3.61 12.56 2.24
N ASN A 76 -3.13 11.32 2.16
CA ASN A 76 -1.78 10.92 2.49
C ASN A 76 -1.03 10.43 1.26
N ASN A 77 0.24 10.82 1.15
CA ASN A 77 1.10 10.38 0.06
C ASN A 77 1.90 9.11 0.42
N ARG A 78 1.69 8.52 1.60
CA ARG A 78 2.26 7.23 2.06
C ARG A 78 1.14 6.26 2.47
N THR A 79 1.52 5.01 2.67
CA THR A 79 0.69 3.97 3.28
C THR A 79 1.23 3.61 4.67
N LYS A 80 0.41 2.97 5.51
CA LYS A 80 0.86 2.41 6.80
C LYS A 80 2.01 1.40 6.66
N ASP A 81 2.10 0.72 5.52
CA ASP A 81 3.11 -0.32 5.29
C ASP A 81 4.46 0.32 4.92
N ALA A 82 4.44 1.48 4.28
CA ALA A 82 5.62 2.28 4.01
C ALA A 82 6.27 2.82 5.30
N THR A 83 5.44 3.29 6.23
CA THR A 83 5.88 4.05 7.42
C THR A 83 5.09 3.62 8.67
N PRO A 84 5.25 2.37 9.13
CA PRO A 84 4.47 1.81 10.23
C PRO A 84 4.66 2.57 11.55
N GLU A 85 5.80 3.21 11.75
CA GLU A 85 6.14 4.02 12.91
C GLU A 85 5.24 5.25 13.09
N ASN A 86 4.61 5.73 12.02
CA ASN A 86 3.70 6.89 12.04
C ASN A 86 2.22 6.49 12.06
N PHE A 87 1.94 5.19 12.14
CA PHE A 87 0.60 4.65 12.18
C PHE A 87 0.15 4.47 13.64
N HIS A 88 -0.76 5.33 14.08
CA HIS A 88 -1.13 5.43 15.50
C HIS A 88 -2.64 5.32 15.71
N SER A 89 -3.02 4.99 16.94
CA SER A 89 -4.42 5.07 17.34
C SER A 89 -4.91 6.52 17.27
N GLY A 90 -6.09 6.67 16.69
CA GLY A 90 -6.81 7.93 16.55
C GLY A 90 -8.29 7.67 16.75
N PRO A 91 -8.84 7.86 17.96
CA PRO A 91 -10.26 7.68 18.20
C PRO A 91 -11.10 8.50 17.22
N ALA A 92 -12.15 7.90 16.65
CA ALA A 92 -13.02 8.49 15.63
C ALA A 92 -12.38 8.74 14.24
N TRP A 93 -11.11 8.37 14.06
CA TRP A 93 -10.44 8.34 12.77
C TRP A 93 -10.56 6.97 12.11
N PHE A 94 -10.56 6.99 10.78
CA PHE A 94 -10.55 5.82 9.91
C PHE A 94 -9.37 6.01 8.96
N TYR A 95 -8.46 5.05 8.90
CA TYR A 95 -7.41 5.01 7.90
C TYR A 95 -7.85 4.12 6.74
N ILE A 96 -7.72 4.62 5.51
CA ILE A 96 -8.05 3.87 4.30
C ILE A 96 -6.87 3.86 3.34
N ARG A 97 -6.38 2.67 2.97
CA ARG A 97 -5.36 2.47 1.94
C ARG A 97 -5.99 2.43 0.55
N ARG A 98 -5.43 3.15 -0.42
CA ARG A 98 -5.83 3.03 -1.83
C ARG A 98 -5.16 1.82 -2.46
N LEU A 99 -5.93 0.97 -3.15
CA LEU A 99 -5.41 -0.20 -3.86
C LEU A 99 -5.26 0.02 -5.36
N ASN A 100 -6.26 0.66 -5.98
CA ASN A 100 -6.37 0.75 -7.43
C ASN A 100 -6.03 2.15 -7.93
N GLY A 101 -5.39 2.23 -9.11
CA GLY A 101 -5.17 3.49 -9.82
C GLY A 101 -4.20 4.47 -9.15
N ARG A 102 -3.45 4.03 -8.13
CA ARG A 102 -2.36 4.82 -7.51
C ARG A 102 -1.05 4.57 -8.24
N ALA A 103 -0.21 5.60 -8.35
CA ALA A 103 1.18 5.40 -8.75
C ALA A 103 1.92 4.60 -7.66
N PRO A 104 2.73 3.58 -7.99
CA PRO A 104 3.59 2.92 -7.02
C PRO A 104 4.57 3.91 -6.37
N LEU A 105 4.88 3.73 -5.09
CA LEU A 105 5.83 4.60 -4.39
C LEU A 105 7.20 4.60 -5.08
N GLY A 106 7.77 5.78 -5.34
CA GLY A 106 9.04 5.94 -6.04
C GLY A 106 8.99 5.75 -7.56
N SER A 107 7.82 5.55 -8.16
CA SER A 107 7.70 5.39 -9.62
C SER A 107 7.70 6.70 -10.41
N ILE A 108 7.34 7.82 -9.76
CA ILE A 108 7.29 9.17 -10.34
C ILE A 108 8.03 10.16 -9.43
N PRO A 109 8.61 11.24 -9.98
CA PRO A 109 9.41 12.18 -9.20
C PRO A 109 8.59 12.97 -8.15
N GLU A 110 7.29 13.14 -8.35
CA GLU A 110 6.35 13.78 -7.41
C GLU A 110 6.00 12.88 -6.22
N LEU A 111 6.30 11.59 -6.32
CA LEU A 111 6.08 10.59 -5.28
C LEU A 111 7.38 9.82 -4.97
N PRO A 112 8.44 10.50 -4.51
CA PRO A 112 9.69 9.84 -4.21
C PRO A 112 9.59 9.10 -2.87
N ALA A 113 10.31 8.00 -2.74
CA ALA A 113 10.49 7.32 -1.45
C ALA A 113 11.73 7.87 -0.70
N ARG A 114 11.78 7.69 0.61
CA ARG A 114 12.98 7.91 1.43
C ARG A 114 14.03 6.84 1.20
N SER A 115 13.62 5.60 0.89
CA SER A 115 14.53 4.50 0.66
C SER A 115 13.94 3.39 -0.21
N CYS A 116 14.80 2.58 -0.80
CA CYS A 116 14.40 1.36 -1.49
C CYS A 116 13.65 0.38 -0.57
N ARG A 117 13.96 0.38 0.74
CA ARG A 117 13.26 -0.44 1.75
C ARG A 117 11.83 0.01 1.95
N GLU A 118 11.58 1.31 1.98
CA GLU A 118 10.22 1.88 2.07
C GLU A 118 9.37 1.48 0.87
N ILE A 119 9.95 1.52 -0.35
CA ILE A 119 9.26 1.06 -1.57
C ILE A 119 8.87 -0.41 -1.42
N LYS A 120 9.82 -1.27 -1.05
CA LYS A 120 9.55 -2.71 -0.87
C LYS A 120 8.50 -2.97 0.21
N ALA A 121 8.48 -2.19 1.29
CA ALA A 121 7.48 -2.30 2.35
C ALA A 121 6.09 -1.84 1.87
N SER A 122 6.00 -0.77 1.07
CA SER A 122 4.74 -0.24 0.51
C SER A 122 4.14 -1.10 -0.59
N GLU A 123 4.97 -1.57 -1.53
CA GLU A 123 4.54 -2.24 -2.77
C GLU A 123 4.55 -3.76 -2.65
N GLY A 124 5.27 -4.30 -1.65
CA GLY A 124 5.24 -5.72 -1.33
C GLY A 124 6.30 -6.55 -2.06
N LYS A 125 6.15 -7.87 -1.98
CA LYS A 125 7.17 -8.84 -2.40
C LYS A 125 7.40 -8.90 -3.91
N ASP A 126 6.40 -8.53 -4.70
CA ASP A 126 6.45 -8.57 -6.17
C ASP A 126 7.15 -7.34 -6.78
N THR A 127 7.65 -6.44 -5.94
CA THR A 127 8.43 -5.27 -6.37
C THR A 127 9.73 -5.70 -7.04
N VAL A 128 9.94 -5.29 -8.29
CA VAL A 128 11.10 -5.66 -9.10
C VAL A 128 12.31 -4.76 -8.87
N SER A 129 13.52 -5.25 -9.12
CA SER A 129 14.72 -4.41 -9.11
C SER A 129 14.71 -3.46 -10.31
N ASN A 130 14.79 -2.15 -10.05
CA ASN A 130 14.78 -1.10 -11.08
C ASN A 130 15.33 0.21 -10.49
N LYS A 131 15.35 1.27 -11.32
CA LYS A 131 15.56 2.63 -10.89
C LYS A 131 14.27 3.24 -10.34
N TYR A 132 14.36 3.86 -9.18
CA TYR A 132 13.26 4.51 -8.47
C TYR A 132 13.66 5.93 -8.05
N TRP A 133 12.66 6.80 -7.93
CA TRP A 133 12.82 8.15 -7.42
C TRP A 133 12.91 8.12 -5.90
N LEU A 134 14.05 8.55 -5.37
CA LEU A 134 14.29 8.67 -3.94
C LEU A 134 14.57 10.12 -3.55
N ASP A 135 14.03 10.56 -2.41
CA ASP A 135 14.40 11.79 -1.72
C ASP A 135 14.67 11.45 -0.25
N PRO A 136 15.86 10.88 0.06
CA PRO A 136 16.17 10.42 1.41
C PRO A 136 16.04 11.54 2.45
N SER A 137 16.48 12.75 2.09
CA SER A 137 16.47 13.93 2.97
C SER A 137 15.10 14.61 3.06
N GLY A 138 14.20 14.42 2.08
CA GLY A 138 12.87 15.03 2.10
C GLY A 138 12.87 16.49 1.72
N THR A 139 13.82 16.87 0.89
CA THR A 139 14.06 18.25 0.47
C THR A 139 13.23 18.64 -0.75
N GLY A 140 12.43 17.71 -1.29
CA GLY A 140 11.74 17.83 -2.57
C GLY A 140 12.64 17.54 -3.78
N LYS A 141 13.91 17.19 -3.57
CA LYS A 141 14.88 16.91 -4.64
C LYS A 141 15.03 15.40 -4.85
N ALA A 142 14.09 14.84 -5.61
CA ALA A 142 14.13 13.43 -5.98
C ALA A 142 15.30 13.13 -6.93
N VAL A 143 16.00 12.03 -6.67
CA VAL A 143 17.07 11.50 -7.51
C VAL A 143 16.75 10.07 -7.91
N LEU A 144 17.16 9.69 -9.11
CA LEU A 144 16.91 8.36 -9.65
C LEU A 144 18.00 7.39 -9.17
N VAL A 145 17.62 6.40 -8.36
CA VAL A 145 18.54 5.44 -7.72
C VAL A 145 18.14 4.02 -8.08
N TYR A 146 19.12 3.17 -8.39
CA TYR A 146 18.86 1.74 -8.60
C TYR A 146 18.66 1.02 -7.26
N CYS A 147 17.50 0.41 -7.10
CA CYS A 147 17.12 -0.40 -5.96
C CYS A 147 17.19 -1.88 -6.34
N ASP A 148 17.99 -2.65 -5.62
CA ASP A 148 17.95 -4.10 -5.70
C ASP A 148 16.94 -4.65 -4.69
N MET A 149 15.77 -5.02 -5.18
CA MET A 149 14.68 -5.53 -4.36
C MET A 149 14.94 -6.96 -3.87
N ASN A 150 15.82 -7.72 -4.52
CA ASN A 150 16.20 -9.06 -4.07
C ASN A 150 17.05 -9.00 -2.79
N LEU A 151 17.88 -7.97 -2.65
CA LEU A 151 18.73 -7.72 -1.48
C LEU A 151 18.02 -6.88 -0.42
N GLU A 152 16.77 -7.22 -0.08
CA GLU A 152 15.93 -6.49 0.88
C GLU A 152 15.69 -5.00 0.57
N GLY A 153 15.84 -4.59 -0.70
CA GLY A 153 15.70 -3.17 -1.07
C GLY A 153 16.94 -2.36 -0.67
N LYS A 154 18.15 -2.87 -0.95
CA LYS A 154 19.39 -2.09 -0.82
C LYS A 154 19.60 -1.25 -2.08
N SER A 155 20.05 -0.01 -1.92
CA SER A 155 20.53 0.79 -3.03
C SER A 155 21.94 0.34 -3.42
N SER A 156 22.21 0.27 -4.72
CA SER A 156 23.58 0.15 -5.23
C SER A 156 23.93 1.37 -6.05
N LEU A 157 25.00 2.05 -5.64
CA LEU A 157 25.67 3.03 -6.49
C LEU A 157 26.46 2.24 -7.53
N ARG A 158 25.80 1.80 -8.61
CA ARG A 158 26.54 1.39 -9.80
C ARG A 158 27.15 2.65 -10.40
N HIS A 159 28.37 2.97 -9.98
CA HIS A 159 29.30 3.75 -10.80
C HIS A 159 29.42 3.01 -12.13
N ARG A 160 28.97 3.66 -13.19
CA ARG A 160 29.22 3.24 -14.56
C ARG A 160 30.68 3.53 -14.89
#